data_AF-A0A2V9U0F0-F1
#
_entry.id   AF-A0A2V9U0F0-F1
#
_cell.length_a   1.000
_cell.length_b   1.000
_cell.length_c   1.000
_cell.angle_alpha   90.00
_cell.angle_beta   90.00
_cell.angle_gamma   90.00
#
_symmetry.space_group_name_H-M   'P 1'
#
loop_
_entity.id
_entity.type
_entity.pdbx_description
1 polymer ?
#
loop_
_entity_poly.entity_id
_entity_poly.type
_entity_poly.pdbx_seq_one_letter_code
_entity_poly.pdbx_strand_id
1 'polypeptide(L)'
;MLPAWARSIVMETCMGANQWTVELNAVVVMPDHVHMVFVPKIDMQKLEMFSLARITKAIKGASAHLINRELGRAERVWQEESFDRVLRISEKLDEKSRIF
;
A
#
# COMPACT_ATOMS: atom_id res chain seq x y z
N MET A 1 -1.86 20.50 3.62
CA MET A 1 -2.74 19.32 3.57
C MET A 1 -3.09 19.02 2.13
N LEU A 2 -3.22 17.75 1.74
CA LEU A 2 -3.62 17.38 0.38
C LEU A 2 -5.12 17.58 0.17
N PRO A 3 -5.58 17.89 -1.05
CA PRO A 3 -7.01 17.95 -1.36
C PRO A 3 -7.70 16.59 -1.17
N ALA A 4 -9.01 16.62 -0.93
CA ALA A 4 -9.82 15.42 -0.68
C ALA A 4 -9.72 14.37 -1.80
N TRP A 5 -9.57 14.80 -3.06
CA TRP A 5 -9.44 13.93 -4.23
C TRP A 5 -8.12 13.12 -4.24
N ALA A 6 -7.08 13.57 -3.54
CA ALA A 6 -5.81 12.84 -3.47
C ALA A 6 -6.02 11.44 -2.87
N ARG A 7 -6.99 11.29 -1.96
CA ARG A 7 -7.35 10.00 -1.37
C ARG A 7 -7.88 9.01 -2.41
N SER A 8 -8.60 9.48 -3.43
CA SER A 8 -9.09 8.64 -4.52
C SER A 8 -7.92 8.09 -5.33
N ILE A 9 -6.93 8.93 -5.66
CA ILE A 9 -5.72 8.48 -6.37
C ILE A 9 -4.97 7.43 -5.54
N VAL A 10 -4.80 7.67 -4.24
CA VAL A 10 -4.15 6.70 -3.35
C VAL A 10 -4.92 5.38 -3.33
N MET A 11 -6.24 5.42 -3.14
CA MET A 11 -7.10 4.23 -3.17
C MET A 11 -6.96 3.47 -4.50
N GLU A 12 -7.01 4.17 -5.62
CA GLU A 12 -6.85 3.58 -6.96
C GLU A 12 -5.49 2.89 -7.13
N THR A 13 -4.40 3.50 -6.64
CA THR A 13 -3.07 2.85 -6.69
C THR A 13 -2.98 1.61 -5.80
N CYS A 14 -3.61 1.61 -4.63
CA CYS A 14 -3.72 0.43 -3.78
C CYS A 14 -4.51 -0.69 -4.47
N MET A 15 -5.63 -0.35 -5.12
CA MET A 15 -6.44 -1.30 -5.89
C MET A 15 -5.71 -1.82 -7.13
N GLY A 16 -4.91 -0.98 -7.80
CA GLY A 16 -4.04 -1.40 -8.88
C GLY A 16 -2.99 -2.42 -8.43
N ALA A 17 -2.40 -2.22 -7.24
CA ALA A 17 -1.46 -3.18 -6.66
C ALA A 17 -2.10 -4.57 -6.43
N ASN A 18 -3.40 -4.63 -6.12
CA ASN A 18 -4.14 -5.90 -5.97
C ASN A 18 -4.15 -6.74 -7.24
N GLN A 19 -4.01 -6.14 -8.42
CA GLN A 19 -3.99 -6.90 -9.66
C GLN A 19 -2.65 -7.62 -9.86
N TRP A 20 -1.55 -6.99 -9.46
CA TRP A 20 -0.21 -7.39 -9.91
C TRP A 20 0.71 -7.89 -8.80
N THR A 21 0.75 -7.20 -7.66
CA THR A 21 1.83 -7.38 -6.68
C THR A 21 1.35 -7.90 -5.33
N VAL A 22 0.08 -7.73 -5.01
CA VAL A 22 -0.52 -8.17 -3.75
C VAL A 22 -1.89 -8.81 -3.97
N GLU A 23 -2.32 -9.60 -3.00
CA GLU A 23 -3.72 -9.94 -2.74
C GLU A 23 -4.20 -9.06 -1.59
N LEU A 24 -5.02 -8.06 -1.90
CA LEU A 24 -5.46 -7.02 -0.99
C LEU A 24 -6.71 -7.47 -0.21
N ASN A 25 -6.58 -7.59 1.10
CA ASN A 25 -7.66 -7.98 2.00
C ASN A 25 -8.43 -6.76 2.53
N ALA A 26 -7.72 -5.68 2.84
CA ALA A 26 -8.31 -4.44 3.30
C ALA A 26 -7.42 -3.23 2.99
N VAL A 27 -8.05 -2.07 2.78
CA VAL A 27 -7.36 -0.78 2.65
C VAL A 27 -8.22 0.33 3.24
N VAL A 28 -7.59 1.24 3.99
CA VAL A 28 -8.21 2.46 4.51
C VAL A 28 -7.28 3.63 4.21
N VAL A 29 -7.81 4.66 3.54
CA VAL A 29 -7.08 5.88 3.21
C VAL A 29 -7.57 7.01 4.11
N MET A 30 -6.76 7.37 5.08
CA MET A 30 -6.98 8.47 6.01
C MET A 30 -6.45 9.79 5.40
N PRO A 31 -6.81 10.96 5.95
CA PRO A 31 -6.30 12.25 5.45
C PRO A 31 -4.76 12.40 5.50
N ASP A 32 -4.10 11.68 6.39
CA ASP A 32 -2.68 11.79 6.71
C ASP A 32 -1.88 10.49 6.51
N HIS A 33 -2.53 9.32 6.52
CA HIS A 33 -1.86 8.01 6.34
C HIS A 33 -2.76 6.97 5.67
N VAL A 34 -2.21 5.79 5.38
CA VAL A 34 -2.91 4.65 4.76
C VAL A 34 -2.62 3.38 5.54
N HIS A 35 -3.66 2.60 5.80
CA HIS A 35 -3.53 1.23 6.30
C HIS A 35 -3.88 0.25 5.19
N MET A 36 -3.03 -0.77 5.00
CA MET A 36 -3.27 -1.86 4.04
C MET A 36 -3.02 -3.20 4.71
N VAL A 37 -3.89 -4.17 4.46
CA VAL A 37 -3.73 -5.58 4.86
C VAL A 37 -3.73 -6.41 3.58
N PHE A 38 -2.65 -7.14 3.32
CA PHE A 38 -2.48 -7.90 2.10
C PHE A 38 -1.48 -9.04 2.23
N VAL A 39 -1.55 -9.97 1.29
CA VAL A 39 -0.54 -11.02 1.08
C VAL A 39 0.26 -10.69 -0.18
N PRO A 40 1.62 -10.63 -0.13
CA PRO A 40 2.41 -10.43 -1.34
C PRO A 40 2.23 -11.57 -2.34
N LYS A 41 2.08 -11.24 -3.63
CA LYS A 41 2.05 -12.23 -4.72
C LYS A 41 3.46 -12.75 -5.04
N ILE A 42 3.53 -13.80 -5.84
CA ILE A 42 4.78 -14.31 -6.41
C ILE A 42 5.11 -13.55 -7.69
N ASP A 43 6.32 -13.01 -7.78
CA ASP A 43 6.91 -12.53 -9.02
C ASP A 43 7.36 -13.73 -9.86
N MET A 44 6.56 -14.10 -10.86
CA MET A 44 6.82 -15.25 -11.73
C MET A 44 8.11 -15.12 -12.54
N GLN A 45 8.67 -13.92 -12.73
CA GLN A 45 9.93 -13.72 -13.46
C GLN A 45 11.14 -14.07 -12.57
N LYS A 46 11.04 -13.77 -11.28
CA LYS A 46 12.12 -13.96 -10.31
C LYS A 46 11.94 -15.19 -9.42
N LEU A 47 10.76 -15.84 -9.51
CA LEU A 47 10.36 -16.97 -8.67
C LEU A 47 10.46 -16.67 -7.17
N GLU A 48 10.18 -15.43 -6.78
CA GLU A 48 10.22 -14.95 -5.40
C GLU A 48 8.96 -14.15 -5.07
N MET A 49 8.60 -14.02 -3.79
CA MET A 49 7.52 -13.10 -3.39
C MET A 49 7.92 -11.65 -3.64
N PHE A 50 6.97 -10.81 -4.03
CA PHE A 50 7.20 -9.36 -4.05
C PHE A 50 7.58 -8.88 -2.65
N SER A 51 8.78 -8.29 -2.54
CA SER A 51 9.19 -7.70 -1.26
C SER A 51 8.30 -6.53 -0.88
N LEU A 52 8.09 -6.34 0.42
CA LEU A 52 7.31 -5.22 0.92
C LEU A 52 7.87 -3.88 0.44
N ALA A 53 9.19 -3.71 0.43
CA ALA A 53 9.85 -2.51 -0.07
C ALA A 53 9.51 -2.22 -1.54
N ARG A 54 9.38 -3.27 -2.38
CA ARG A 54 9.00 -3.10 -3.79
C ARG A 54 7.53 -2.68 -3.93
N ILE A 55 6.64 -3.32 -3.16
CA ILE A 55 5.21 -3.01 -3.15
C ILE A 55 4.98 -1.57 -2.69
N THR A 56 5.54 -1.19 -1.54
CA THR A 56 5.36 0.16 -0.98
C THR A 56 5.99 1.22 -1.86
N LYS A 57 7.18 0.97 -2.44
CA LYS A 57 7.81 1.88 -3.40
C LYS A 57 6.93 2.12 -4.62
N ALA A 58 6.31 1.07 -5.17
CA ALA A 58 5.43 1.19 -6.33
C ALA A 58 4.18 2.02 -6.01
N ILE A 59 3.48 1.70 -4.91
CA ILE A 59 2.27 2.43 -4.49
C ILE A 59 2.58 3.88 -4.16
N LYS A 60 3.61 4.13 -3.33
CA LYS A 60 4.02 5.49 -2.94
C LYS A 60 4.46 6.31 -4.14
N GLY A 61 5.27 5.73 -5.03
CA GLY A 61 5.77 6.40 -6.22
C GLY A 61 4.68 6.75 -7.22
N ALA A 62 3.82 5.79 -7.54
CA ALA A 62 2.71 6.00 -8.48
C ALA A 62 1.73 7.06 -7.98
N SER A 63 1.28 6.95 -6.72
CA SER A 63 0.34 7.91 -6.14
C SER A 63 0.96 9.30 -6.00
N ALA A 64 2.21 9.41 -5.55
CA ALA A 64 2.90 10.69 -5.45
C ALA A 64 3.01 11.37 -6.82
N HIS A 65 3.39 10.61 -7.86
CA HIS A 65 3.50 11.12 -9.22
C HIS A 65 2.17 11.66 -9.75
N LEU A 66 1.08 10.89 -9.59
CA LEU A 66 -0.26 11.29 -10.04
C LEU A 66 -0.79 12.51 -9.28
N ILE A 67 -0.64 12.55 -7.95
CA ILE A 67 -1.04 13.69 -7.12
C ILE A 67 -0.26 14.96 -7.50
N ASN A 68 1.05 14.83 -7.67
CA ASN A 68 1.91 15.95 -8.05
C ASN A 68 1.58 16.49 -9.44
N ARG A 69 1.32 15.59 -10.40
CA ARG A 69 0.87 15.95 -11.73
C ARG A 69 -0.42 16.78 -11.69
N GLU A 70 -1.41 16.34 -10.91
CA GLU A 70 -2.69 17.04 -10.77
C GLU A 70 -2.54 18.40 -10.06
N LEU A 71 -1.61 18.49 -9.10
CA LEU A 71 -1.30 19.75 -8.40
C LEU A 71 -0.35 20.69 -9.17
N GLY A 72 0.20 20.25 -10.30
CA GLY A 72 1.20 21.02 -11.06
C GLY A 72 2.50 21.27 -10.28
N ARG A 73 2.88 20.39 -9.34
CA ARG A 73 4.10 20.51 -8.53
C ARG A 73 4.88 19.20 -8.49
N ALA A 74 6.08 19.20 -7.90
CA ALA A 74 6.92 18.01 -7.75
C ALA A 74 7.45 17.88 -6.31
N GLU A 75 6.53 17.74 -5.35
CA GLU A 75 6.87 17.70 -3.93
C GLU A 75 6.73 16.30 -3.32
N ARG A 76 7.33 16.11 -2.14
CA ARG A 76 7.22 14.86 -1.42
C ARG A 76 5.80 14.67 -0.88
N VAL A 77 5.16 13.56 -1.25
CA VAL A 77 3.83 13.17 -0.74
C VAL A 77 3.94 12.22 0.46
N TRP A 78 4.87 11.26 0.41
CA TRP A 78 5.02 10.22 1.43
C TRP A 78 6.30 10.37 2.24
N GLN A 79 6.25 9.97 3.50
CA GLN A 79 7.46 9.66 4.26
C GLN A 79 8.18 8.43 3.65
N GLU A 80 9.49 8.35 3.85
CA GLU A 80 10.32 7.24 3.33
C GLU A 80 9.96 5.96 4.06
N GLU A 81 9.91 6.04 5.38
CA GLU A 81 9.55 4.94 6.25
C GLU A 81 8.11 4.50 6.03
N SER A 82 7.89 3.19 6.15
CA SER A 82 6.57 2.57 6.20
C SER A 82 6.54 1.75 7.48
N PHE A 83 5.45 1.84 8.24
CA PHE A 83 5.25 0.96 9.37
C PHE A 83 4.66 -0.35 8.87
N ASP A 84 5.37 -1.44 9.07
CA ASP A 84 4.91 -2.76 8.69
C ASP A 84 4.97 -3.76 9.84
N ARG A 85 4.00 -4.68 9.82
CA ARG A 85 3.95 -5.82 10.72
C ARG A 85 3.78 -7.06 9.86
N VAL A 86 4.87 -7.79 9.65
CA VAL A 86 4.81 -9.10 9.00
C VAL A 86 4.24 -10.11 9.99
N LEU A 87 3.00 -10.55 9.77
CA LEU A 87 2.44 -11.68 10.48
C LEU A 87 3.08 -12.95 9.91
N ARG A 88 3.99 -13.58 10.67
CA ARG A 88 4.50 -14.90 10.32
C ARG A 88 3.40 -15.92 10.61
N ILE A 89 2.91 -16.61 9.58
CA ILE A 89 1.85 -17.64 9.67
C ILE A 89 2.34 -18.93 10.37
N SER A 90 3.50 -18.92 11.06
CA SER A 90 4.03 -20.11 11.75
C SER A 90 3.62 -20.22 13.22
N GLU A 91 2.71 -19.39 13.73
CA GLU A 91 2.12 -19.61 15.06
C GLU A 91 0.60 -19.41 15.01
N LYS A 92 -0.09 -20.54 15.17
CA LYS A 92 -1.48 -20.73 15.60
C LYS A 92 -2.52 -19.68 15.20
N LEU A 93 -3.47 -20.14 14.40
CA LEU A 93 -4.82 -19.62 14.15
C LEU A 93 -5.72 -19.42 15.38
N ASP A 94 -5.17 -19.27 16.58
CA ASP A 94 -5.94 -18.96 17.79
C ASP A 94 -5.43 -17.67 18.42
N GLU A 95 -6.19 -16.59 18.20
CA GLU A 95 -6.68 -15.68 19.24
C GLU A 95 -6.79 -14.23 18.73
N LYS A 96 -8.06 -13.75 18.70
CA LYS A 96 -8.51 -12.35 18.65
C LYS A 96 -8.49 -11.59 17.32
N SER A 97 -9.40 -11.99 16.43
CA SER A 97 -10.22 -11.02 15.68
C SER A 97 -11.44 -10.62 16.52
N ARG A 98 -11.19 -9.88 17.61
CA ARG A 98 -12.19 -9.09 18.33
C ARG A 98 -11.55 -7.74 18.60
N ILE A 99 -11.89 -6.78 17.76
CA ILE A 99 -11.97 -5.32 17.91
C ILE A 99 -11.71 -4.75 16.50
N PHE A 100 -12.79 -4.56 15.76
CA PHE A 100 -13.05 -3.40 14.93
C PHE A 100 -14.56 -3.15 14.99
#